data_AF-A0AA35ZUY2-F1
#
_entry.id   AF-A0AA35ZUY2-F1
#
_cell.length_a   1.000
_cell.length_b   1.000
_cell.length_c   1.000
_cell.angle_alpha   90.00
_cell.angle_beta   90.00
_cell.angle_gamma   90.00
#
_symmetry.space_group_name_H-M   'P 1'
#
loop_
_entity.id
_entity.type
_entity.pdbx_description
1 polymer ?
#
loop_
_entity_poly.entity_id
_entity_poly.type
_entity_poly.pdbx_seq_one_letter_code
_entity_poly.pdbx_strand_id
1 'polypeptide(L)'
;MVSHGYVLDLFTSTLDQVGVAEMKVIIERTGGLVVLAESFGHSIFKDSFKHVFEKGEESLGLAHNGTLKITCSKDIKIQGIIGPCTSLDKKGPVVANTMIGQWNTTSWKLCGLDKDTYLTVFFDISSSDKDPSGNVNPKVVYTNHHKIPERWVESVVVSKELGRPKPSKVKLMEERNMKPLDSNLAALSARCSKDLELN
;
A
#
# COMPACT_ATOMS: atom_id res chain seq x y z
N MET A 1 12.69 -4.48 -9.99
CA MET A 1 12.17 -4.75 -8.63
C MET A 1 10.65 -4.58 -8.59
N VAL A 2 10.13 -3.35 -8.73
CA VAL A 2 8.68 -3.07 -8.77
C VAL A 2 7.93 -3.89 -9.83
N SER A 3 8.47 -3.98 -11.06
CA SER A 3 7.87 -4.77 -12.14
C SER A 3 7.61 -6.24 -11.75
N HIS A 4 8.51 -6.84 -10.97
CA HIS A 4 8.41 -8.21 -10.48
C HIS A 4 7.62 -8.33 -9.17
N GLY A 5 7.27 -7.21 -8.52
CA GLY A 5 6.53 -7.20 -7.25
C GLY A 5 7.40 -7.51 -6.03
N TYR A 6 8.71 -7.31 -6.15
CA TYR A 6 9.63 -7.46 -5.03
C TYR A 6 9.64 -6.23 -4.12
N VAL A 7 9.83 -6.47 -2.83
CA VAL A 7 9.95 -5.47 -1.76
C VAL A 7 11.41 -5.28 -1.40
N LEU A 8 11.82 -4.05 -1.07
CA LEU A 8 13.13 -3.74 -0.52
C LEU A 8 12.98 -3.11 0.85
N ASP A 9 13.30 -3.89 1.88
CA ASP A 9 13.48 -3.41 3.24
C ASP A 9 14.95 -3.05 3.47
N LEU A 10 15.19 -1.92 4.13
CA LEU A 10 16.52 -1.41 4.46
C LEU A 10 16.73 -1.40 5.97
N PHE A 11 17.61 -2.27 6.44
CA PHE A 11 18.06 -2.34 7.83
C PHE A 11 19.52 -1.89 7.91
N THR A 12 19.82 -0.83 8.64
CA THR A 12 21.19 -0.31 8.73
C THR A 12 21.63 -0.07 10.17
N SER A 13 22.89 -0.40 10.44
CA SER A 13 23.57 -0.17 11.71
C SER A 13 24.84 0.65 11.47
N THR A 14 24.78 1.96 11.70
CA THR A 14 25.96 2.83 11.61
C THR A 14 25.69 4.19 12.28
N LEU A 15 26.77 4.89 12.62
CA LEU A 15 26.73 6.28 13.06
C LEU A 15 26.74 7.27 11.87
N ASP A 16 27.09 6.80 10.68
CA ASP A 16 27.24 7.60 9.46
C ASP A 16 26.02 7.52 8.54
N GLN A 17 25.99 8.37 7.50
CA GLN A 17 24.94 8.30 6.48
C GLN A 17 25.11 7.05 5.58
N VAL A 18 23.99 6.37 5.31
CA VAL A 18 23.94 5.12 4.51
C VAL A 18 23.32 5.30 3.12
N GLY A 19 23.06 6.53 2.71
CA GLY A 19 22.44 6.81 1.42
C GLY A 19 20.93 6.50 1.35
N VAL A 20 20.20 6.69 2.45
CA VAL A 20 18.73 6.49 2.48
C VAL A 20 18.03 7.40 1.47
N ALA A 21 18.54 8.63 1.27
CA ALA A 21 17.93 9.59 0.35
C ALA A 21 17.95 9.08 -1.10
N GLU A 22 19.04 8.45 -1.50
CA GLU A 22 19.25 7.86 -2.82
C GLU A 22 18.36 6.62 -3.01
N MET A 23 18.12 5.84 -1.94
CA MET A 23 17.28 4.64 -1.97
C MET A 23 15.79 4.92 -1.72
N LYS A 24 15.43 6.11 -1.21
CA LYS A 24 14.07 6.48 -0.79
C LYS A 24 13.02 6.11 -1.83
N VAL A 25 13.24 6.50 -3.09
CA VAL A 25 12.25 6.34 -4.16
C VAL A 25 11.88 4.87 -4.37
N ILE A 26 12.88 3.98 -4.35
CA ILE A 26 12.62 2.58 -4.63
C ILE A 26 11.96 1.88 -3.43
N ILE A 27 12.39 2.22 -2.20
CA ILE A 27 11.82 1.68 -0.96
C ILE A 27 10.34 2.07 -0.84
N GLU A 28 10.03 3.36 -1.02
CA GLU A 28 8.65 3.87 -0.99
C GLU A 28 7.78 3.22 -2.07
N ARG A 29 8.29 3.09 -3.32
CA ARG A 29 7.52 2.47 -4.41
C ARG A 29 7.21 1.00 -4.18
N THR A 30 8.06 0.31 -3.43
CA THR A 30 7.84 -1.10 -3.11
C THR A 30 7.08 -1.33 -1.81
N GLY A 31 6.87 -0.30 -0.98
CA GLY A 31 6.28 -0.44 0.34
C GLY A 31 7.20 -1.15 1.33
N GLY A 32 8.51 -0.96 1.18
CA GLY A 32 9.49 -1.54 2.08
C GLY A 32 9.75 -0.68 3.31
N LEU A 33 10.30 -1.31 4.34
CA LEU A 33 10.63 -0.70 5.62
C LEU A 33 12.01 -0.04 5.60
N VAL A 34 12.19 0.98 6.44
CA VAL A 34 13.51 1.55 6.75
C VAL A 34 13.69 1.52 8.25
N VAL A 35 14.69 0.79 8.73
CA VAL A 35 15.09 0.74 10.14
C VAL A 35 16.53 1.21 10.24
N LEU A 36 16.71 2.38 10.85
CA LEU A 36 18.02 2.97 11.12
C LEU A 36 18.34 2.80 12.60
N ALA A 37 19.50 2.22 12.88
CA ALA A 37 20.05 2.10 14.22
C ALA A 37 21.54 2.40 14.21
N GLU A 38 22.09 2.73 15.38
CA GLU A 38 23.54 2.89 15.54
C GLU A 38 24.25 1.54 15.67
N SER A 39 23.57 0.58 16.30
CA SER A 39 24.03 -0.79 16.52
C SER A 39 22.87 -1.77 16.39
N PHE A 40 23.10 -2.90 15.72
CA PHE A 40 22.17 -4.03 15.73
C PHE A 40 22.01 -4.67 17.12
N GLY A 41 22.93 -4.39 18.05
CA GLY A 41 22.82 -4.82 19.44
C GLY A 41 21.76 -4.07 20.24
N HIS A 42 21.37 -2.87 19.80
CA HIS A 42 20.42 -2.02 20.53
C HIS A 42 19.00 -2.59 20.49
N SER A 43 18.28 -2.46 21.62
CA SER A 43 16.88 -2.90 21.72
C SER A 43 16.01 -2.28 20.63
N ILE A 44 16.22 -1.01 20.28
CA ILE A 44 15.45 -0.35 19.22
C ILE A 44 15.51 -1.08 17.88
N PHE A 45 16.68 -1.63 17.51
CA PHE A 45 16.80 -2.45 16.31
C PHE A 45 16.14 -3.81 16.50
N LYS A 46 16.47 -4.49 17.61
CA LYS A 46 15.97 -5.84 17.91
C LYS A 46 14.44 -5.87 17.95
N ASP A 47 13.82 -4.91 18.60
CA ASP A 47 12.37 -4.79 18.76
C ASP A 47 11.71 -4.43 17.42
N SER A 48 12.28 -3.47 16.67
CA SER A 48 11.79 -3.13 15.33
C SER A 48 11.85 -4.33 14.37
N PHE A 49 12.96 -5.06 14.37
CA PHE A 49 13.16 -6.24 13.54
C PHE A 49 12.22 -7.37 13.92
N LYS A 50 12.00 -7.60 15.23
CA LYS A 50 11.02 -8.57 15.72
C LYS A 50 9.60 -8.23 15.27
N HIS A 51 9.21 -6.95 15.30
CA HIS A 51 7.88 -6.51 14.91
C HIS A 51 7.55 -6.82 13.44
N VAL A 52 8.55 -6.77 12.54
CA VAL A 52 8.38 -7.16 11.12
C VAL A 52 7.89 -8.60 10.97
N PHE A 53 8.24 -9.47 11.91
CA PHE A 53 7.88 -10.89 11.89
C PHE A 53 6.90 -11.28 13.00
N GLU A 54 6.27 -10.29 13.63
CA GLU A 54 5.25 -10.56 14.63
C GLU A 54 4.08 -11.29 13.95
N LYS A 55 3.81 -12.51 14.42
CA LYS A 55 2.72 -13.31 13.87
C LYS A 55 1.39 -12.67 14.26
N GLY A 56 0.55 -12.41 13.28
CA GLY A 56 -0.89 -12.27 13.49
C GLY A 56 -1.54 -13.61 13.83
N GLU A 57 -2.86 -13.62 13.93
CA GLU A 57 -3.66 -14.77 14.40
C GLU A 57 -3.38 -16.07 13.63
N GLU A 58 -3.08 -15.99 12.32
CA GLU A 58 -2.82 -17.15 11.46
C GLU A 58 -1.58 -17.03 10.54
N SER A 59 -1.02 -15.83 10.36
CA SER A 59 0.14 -15.57 9.47
C SER A 59 0.88 -14.28 9.83
N LEU A 60 1.93 -13.92 9.09
CA LEU A 60 2.70 -12.68 9.29
C LEU A 60 1.92 -11.39 8.98
N GLY A 61 0.69 -11.50 8.46
CA GLY A 61 -0.11 -10.31 8.14
C GLY A 61 0.42 -9.48 6.96
N LEU A 62 1.26 -10.08 6.11
CA LEU A 62 1.87 -9.45 4.94
C LEU A 62 1.24 -9.97 3.64
N ALA A 63 1.02 -9.05 2.69
CA ALA A 63 0.60 -9.33 1.33
C ALA A 63 1.57 -8.70 0.32
N HIS A 64 1.88 -9.41 -0.77
CA HIS A 64 2.80 -8.94 -1.81
C HIS A 64 2.22 -8.96 -3.23
N ASN A 65 2.79 -8.18 -4.15
CA ASN A 65 2.43 -8.16 -5.56
C ASN A 65 0.92 -7.90 -5.84
N GLY A 66 0.31 -7.03 -5.04
CA GLY A 66 -1.07 -6.57 -5.22
C GLY A 66 -1.23 -5.59 -6.39
N THR A 67 -2.44 -5.49 -6.90
CA THR A 67 -2.84 -4.52 -7.94
C THR A 67 -4.10 -3.81 -7.51
N LEU A 68 -4.00 -2.52 -7.20
CA LEU A 68 -5.16 -1.67 -6.93
C LEU A 68 -5.70 -1.11 -8.25
N LYS A 69 -6.97 -1.40 -8.54
CA LYS A 69 -7.73 -0.81 -9.63
C LYS A 69 -8.82 0.10 -9.07
N ILE A 70 -8.94 1.30 -9.61
CA ILE A 70 -9.97 2.27 -9.21
C ILE A 70 -10.88 2.52 -10.40
N THR A 71 -12.19 2.43 -10.16
CA THR A 71 -13.23 2.75 -11.14
C THR A 71 -14.18 3.76 -10.51
N CYS A 72 -14.56 4.78 -11.28
CA CYS A 72 -15.39 5.86 -10.79
C CYS A 72 -16.59 6.11 -11.71
N SER A 73 -17.59 6.81 -11.19
CA SER A 73 -18.70 7.35 -11.99
C SER A 73 -18.19 8.42 -12.97
N LYS A 74 -18.96 8.74 -14.02
CA LYS A 74 -18.50 9.62 -15.13
C LYS A 74 -18.14 11.04 -14.68
N ASP A 75 -18.74 11.49 -13.60
CA ASP A 75 -18.59 12.78 -12.94
C ASP A 75 -17.38 12.86 -12.00
N ILE A 76 -16.63 11.76 -11.83
CA ILE A 76 -15.47 11.67 -10.95
C ILE A 76 -14.24 11.30 -11.77
N LYS A 77 -13.18 12.09 -11.64
CA LYS A 77 -11.88 11.81 -12.23
C LYS A 77 -10.82 11.60 -11.16
N ILE A 78 -9.86 10.71 -11.42
CA ILE A 78 -8.77 10.36 -10.52
C ILE A 78 -7.56 11.25 -10.83
N GLN A 79 -7.14 12.07 -9.86
CA GLN A 79 -5.94 12.91 -9.97
C GLN A 79 -4.66 12.11 -9.67
N GLY A 80 -4.75 11.11 -8.80
CA GLY A 80 -3.67 10.16 -8.49
C GLY A 80 -3.65 9.72 -7.04
N ILE A 81 -2.59 9.01 -6.66
CA ILE A 81 -2.44 8.37 -5.35
C ILE A 81 -1.11 8.80 -4.68
N ILE A 82 -1.16 9.10 -3.39
CA ILE A 82 0.02 9.21 -2.52
C ILE A 82 0.05 8.00 -1.58
N GLY A 83 1.16 7.28 -1.57
CA GLY A 83 1.39 6.09 -0.75
C GLY A 83 2.29 5.06 -1.47
N PRO A 84 2.58 3.91 -0.83
CA PRO A 84 3.54 2.91 -1.33
C PRO A 84 3.02 2.13 -2.53
N CYS A 85 3.02 2.76 -3.71
CA CYS A 85 2.51 2.19 -4.93
C CYS A 85 3.26 2.71 -6.16
N THR A 86 3.07 2.05 -7.30
CA THR A 86 3.59 2.53 -8.59
C THR A 86 2.50 2.46 -9.66
N SER A 87 2.40 3.48 -10.49
CA SER A 87 1.48 3.50 -11.63
C SER A 87 1.71 2.31 -12.58
N LEU A 88 0.63 1.68 -13.04
CA LEU A 88 0.64 0.67 -14.11
C LEU A 88 0.35 1.26 -15.50
N ASP A 89 0.32 2.60 -15.61
CA ASP A 89 0.11 3.36 -16.86
C ASP A 89 -1.15 2.90 -17.65
N LYS A 90 -2.20 2.54 -16.91
CA LYS A 90 -3.50 2.17 -17.46
C LYS A 90 -4.36 3.42 -17.60
N LYS A 91 -4.25 4.07 -18.75
CA LYS A 91 -5.03 5.26 -19.09
C LYS A 91 -6.52 4.94 -19.25
N GLY A 92 -7.37 5.93 -19.00
CA GLY A 92 -8.81 5.80 -19.12
C GLY A 92 -9.54 7.14 -19.05
N PRO A 93 -10.85 7.17 -19.37
CA PRO A 93 -11.63 8.40 -19.42
C PRO A 93 -11.83 9.07 -18.06
N VAL A 94 -11.60 8.32 -16.98
CA VAL A 94 -11.72 8.79 -15.59
C VAL A 94 -10.37 9.28 -15.02
N VAL A 95 -9.33 9.45 -15.83
CA VAL A 95 -8.07 10.08 -15.38
C VAL A 95 -8.21 11.59 -15.49
N ALA A 96 -7.88 12.33 -14.42
CA ALA A 96 -7.93 13.79 -14.39
C ALA A 96 -6.72 14.42 -15.09
N ASN A 97 -6.87 15.68 -15.50
CA ASN A 97 -5.76 16.47 -16.05
C ASN A 97 -4.79 16.96 -14.97
N THR A 98 -5.31 17.20 -13.76
CA THR A 98 -4.51 17.58 -12.59
C THR A 98 -3.79 16.35 -12.04
N MET A 99 -2.48 16.47 -11.87
CA MET A 99 -1.59 15.35 -11.52
C MET A 99 -1.16 15.44 -10.06
N ILE A 100 -1.44 14.41 -9.26
CA ILE A 100 -1.01 14.33 -7.86
C ILE A 100 -0.38 12.96 -7.59
N GLY A 101 0.82 12.94 -7.02
CA GLY A 101 1.50 11.69 -6.61
C GLY A 101 1.75 10.73 -7.77
N GLN A 102 1.37 9.45 -7.60
CA GLN A 102 1.32 8.45 -8.67
C GLN A 102 0.03 8.62 -9.47
N TRP A 103 0.15 9.21 -10.66
CA TRP A 103 -0.99 9.63 -11.50
C TRP A 103 -1.02 8.90 -12.85
N ASN A 104 -1.82 9.41 -13.78
CA ASN A 104 -1.98 8.96 -15.18
C ASN A 104 -2.57 7.57 -15.39
N THR A 105 -3.20 7.01 -14.38
CA THR A 105 -3.61 5.61 -14.42
C THR A 105 -4.88 5.41 -13.63
N THR A 106 -5.58 4.34 -13.93
CA THR A 106 -6.67 3.79 -13.10
C THR A 106 -6.22 2.53 -12.35
N SER A 107 -4.94 2.18 -12.43
CA SER A 107 -4.38 0.99 -11.80
C SER A 107 -2.95 1.20 -11.30
N TRP A 108 -2.68 0.68 -10.11
CA TRP A 108 -1.39 0.79 -9.42
C TRP A 108 -0.95 -0.57 -8.92
N LYS A 109 0.36 -0.79 -8.94
CA LYS A 109 1.01 -1.94 -8.32
C LYS A 109 1.39 -1.63 -6.89
N LEU A 110 1.15 -2.58 -6.01
CA LEU A 110 1.51 -2.56 -4.60
C LEU A 110 2.44 -3.76 -4.35
N CYS A 111 3.73 -3.52 -4.11
CA CYS A 111 4.69 -4.63 -4.03
C CYS A 111 4.64 -5.34 -2.67
N GLY A 112 4.59 -4.59 -1.58
CA GLY A 112 4.36 -5.07 -0.22
C GLY A 112 3.26 -4.26 0.45
N LEU A 113 2.44 -4.93 1.25
CA LEU A 113 1.31 -4.38 1.99
C LEU A 113 1.18 -5.13 3.30
N ASP A 114 0.74 -4.42 4.33
CA ASP A 114 0.34 -4.96 5.62
C ASP A 114 -0.93 -4.26 6.11
N LYS A 115 -1.38 -4.62 7.32
CA LYS A 115 -2.56 -4.02 7.96
C LYS A 115 -2.43 -2.51 8.23
N ASP A 116 -1.20 -1.99 8.24
CA ASP A 116 -0.86 -0.60 8.54
C ASP A 116 -0.49 0.19 7.26
N THR A 117 -0.71 -0.40 6.08
CA THR A 117 -0.47 0.27 4.81
C THR A 117 -1.65 1.15 4.42
N TYR A 118 -1.40 2.45 4.27
CA TYR A 118 -2.41 3.44 3.87
C TYR A 118 -2.08 4.09 2.53
N LEU A 119 -3.11 4.30 1.70
CA LEU A 119 -3.02 5.07 0.45
C LEU A 119 -4.00 6.24 0.52
N THR A 120 -3.58 7.40 0.01
CA THR A 120 -4.42 8.59 -0.13
C THR A 120 -4.72 8.81 -1.60
N VAL A 121 -6.00 8.73 -1.99
CA VAL A 121 -6.44 8.92 -3.37
C VAL A 121 -7.10 10.27 -3.54
N PHE A 122 -6.69 11.01 -4.58
CA PHE A 122 -7.20 12.33 -4.91
C PHE A 122 -8.13 12.25 -6.11
N PHE A 123 -9.30 12.88 -5.97
CA PHE A 123 -10.32 12.92 -7.01
C PHE A 123 -10.66 14.36 -7.38
N ASP A 124 -11.04 14.56 -8.63
CA ASP A 124 -11.71 15.74 -9.12
C ASP A 124 -13.18 15.37 -9.39
N ILE A 125 -14.11 16.23 -8.99
CA ILE A 125 -15.54 15.99 -9.13
C ILE A 125 -16.06 17.05 -10.10
N SER A 126 -16.39 16.64 -11.31
CA SER A 126 -16.99 17.54 -12.30
C SER A 126 -18.48 17.68 -12.00
N SER A 127 -18.91 18.88 -11.63
CA SER A 127 -20.33 19.24 -11.58
C SER A 127 -20.85 19.49 -13.00
N SER A 128 -21.16 18.43 -13.75
CA SER A 128 -21.89 18.60 -15.02
C SER A 128 -23.39 18.71 -14.73
N ASP A 129 -23.91 19.90 -14.97
CA ASP A 129 -25.31 20.37 -14.97
C ASP A 129 -26.20 20.01 -13.77
N LYS A 130 -26.68 21.07 -13.12
CA LYS A 130 -27.78 21.01 -12.15
C LYS A 130 -29.05 20.57 -12.87
N ASP A 131 -29.30 19.27 -12.92
CA ASP A 131 -30.65 18.77 -13.16
C ASP A 131 -31.51 19.15 -11.93
N PRO A 132 -32.64 19.88 -12.08
CA PRO A 132 -33.43 20.35 -10.95
C PRO A 132 -34.13 19.21 -10.19
N SER A 133 -34.16 17.99 -10.76
CA SER A 133 -34.71 16.80 -10.12
C SER A 133 -33.61 15.93 -9.49
N GLY A 134 -33.25 16.30 -8.26
CA GLY A 134 -32.88 15.43 -7.12
C GLY A 134 -32.10 14.12 -7.35
N ASN A 135 -30.96 14.04 -6.64
CA ASN A 135 -30.15 12.86 -6.30
C ASN A 135 -29.10 12.37 -7.31
N VAL A 136 -28.01 13.15 -7.44
CA VAL A 136 -26.73 12.63 -7.93
C VAL A 136 -25.97 12.01 -6.75
N ASN A 137 -25.88 10.67 -6.72
CA ASN A 137 -25.11 9.92 -5.72
C ASN A 137 -23.81 9.41 -6.35
N PRO A 138 -22.72 10.19 -6.33
CA PRO A 138 -21.44 9.76 -6.89
C PRO A 138 -20.93 8.51 -6.19
N LYS A 139 -20.55 7.51 -6.99
CA LYS A 139 -19.99 6.23 -6.50
C LYS A 139 -18.54 6.09 -6.94
N VAL A 140 -17.68 5.74 -5.98
CA VAL A 140 -16.29 5.33 -6.22
C VAL A 140 -16.14 3.87 -5.81
N VAL A 141 -15.58 3.05 -6.69
CA VAL A 141 -15.30 1.63 -6.43
C VAL A 141 -13.80 1.39 -6.53
N TYR A 142 -13.24 0.83 -5.46
CA TYR A 142 -11.85 0.37 -5.41
C TYR A 142 -11.86 -1.15 -5.44
N THR A 143 -11.03 -1.76 -6.28
CA THR A 143 -10.85 -3.21 -6.34
C THR A 143 -9.38 -3.52 -6.23
N ASN A 144 -8.97 -4.20 -5.17
CA ASN A 144 -7.62 -4.76 -5.07
C ASN A 144 -7.63 -6.19 -5.61
N HIS A 145 -6.78 -6.45 -6.59
CA HIS A 145 -6.51 -7.77 -7.14
C HIS A 145 -5.15 -8.26 -6.63
N HIS A 146 -5.18 -9.26 -5.75
CA HIS A 146 -3.97 -9.93 -5.27
C HIS A 146 -3.77 -11.25 -6.04
N LYS A 147 -2.54 -11.59 -6.42
CA LYS A 147 -2.24 -12.79 -7.23
C LYS A 147 -1.17 -13.67 -6.55
N ILE A 148 -1.64 -14.62 -5.73
CA ILE A 148 -0.98 -15.87 -5.32
C ILE A 148 -2.08 -16.98 -5.40
N PRO A 149 -1.85 -18.32 -5.31
CA PRO A 149 -2.54 -19.32 -6.13
C PRO A 149 -4.04 -19.55 -5.80
N GLU A 150 -4.61 -18.83 -4.83
CA GLU A 150 -6.04 -18.77 -4.54
C GLU A 150 -6.47 -17.31 -4.40
N ARG A 151 -7.29 -16.88 -5.35
CA ARG A 151 -7.55 -15.47 -5.72
C ARG A 151 -8.53 -14.81 -4.76
N TRP A 152 -8.06 -13.84 -3.96
CA TRP A 152 -8.93 -12.92 -3.20
C TRP A 152 -9.11 -11.60 -3.96
N VAL A 153 -10.35 -11.13 -4.05
CA VAL A 153 -10.72 -9.82 -4.61
C VAL A 153 -11.40 -9.03 -3.52
N GLU A 154 -10.72 -8.02 -2.98
CA GLU A 154 -11.36 -7.08 -2.08
C GLU A 154 -11.89 -5.90 -2.90
N SER A 155 -13.21 -5.71 -2.88
CA SER A 155 -13.87 -4.58 -3.52
C SER A 155 -14.49 -3.70 -2.45
N VAL A 156 -13.92 -2.51 -2.24
CA VAL A 156 -14.50 -1.50 -1.36
C VAL A 156 -15.28 -0.52 -2.22
N VAL A 157 -16.60 -0.48 -2.05
CA VAL A 157 -17.47 0.51 -2.69
C VAL A 157 -17.70 1.64 -1.71
N VAL A 158 -17.17 2.83 -2.02
CA VAL A 158 -17.45 4.04 -1.25
C VAL A 158 -18.47 4.85 -2.03
N SER A 159 -19.71 4.87 -1.53
CA SER A 159 -20.73 5.81 -1.97
C SER A 159 -20.76 6.97 -0.98
N LYS A 160 -20.55 8.20 -1.45
CA LYS A 160 -20.63 9.39 -0.60
C LYS A 160 -21.70 10.32 -1.16
N GLU A 161 -22.69 10.62 -0.34
CA GLU A 161 -23.65 11.69 -0.61
C GLU A 161 -22.94 13.04 -0.40
N LEU A 162 -22.86 13.87 -1.45
CA LEU A 162 -22.19 15.17 -1.36
C LEU A 162 -23.01 16.10 -0.46
N GLY A 163 -22.44 16.48 0.69
CA GLY A 163 -23.08 17.38 1.65
C GLY A 163 -22.44 17.44 3.04
N ARG A 164 -21.54 16.50 3.39
CA ARG A 164 -20.76 16.58 4.65
C ARG A 164 -19.26 16.36 4.43
N PRO A 165 -18.40 17.30 4.85
CA PRO A 165 -16.96 17.13 4.81
C PRO A 165 -16.54 16.23 5.98
N LYS A 166 -16.61 14.91 5.81
CA LYS A 166 -15.85 13.97 6.63
C LYS A 166 -14.76 13.34 5.76
N PRO A 167 -13.48 13.34 6.22
CA PRO A 167 -12.46 12.50 5.63
C PRO A 167 -12.86 11.04 5.86
N SER A 168 -13.06 10.29 4.77
CA SER A 168 -13.35 8.87 4.85
C SER A 168 -12.02 8.13 4.97
N LYS A 169 -11.70 7.59 6.16
CA LYS A 169 -10.65 6.57 6.26
C LYS A 169 -11.16 5.33 5.54
N VAL A 170 -10.60 5.01 4.38
CA VAL A 170 -10.91 3.78 3.66
C VAL A 170 -9.87 2.75 4.10
N LYS A 171 -10.30 1.78 4.92
CA LYS A 171 -9.49 0.60 5.24
C LYS A 171 -9.46 -0.25 3.97
N LEU A 172 -8.30 -0.33 3.32
CA LEU A 172 -8.11 -1.06 2.06
C LEU A 172 -7.93 -2.56 2.25
N MET A 173 -7.97 -3.01 3.50
CA MET A 173 -7.66 -4.38 3.88
C MET A 173 -8.52 -4.75 5.10
N GLU A 174 -9.67 -5.39 4.85
CA GLU A 174 -10.37 -6.12 5.90
C GLU A 174 -9.64 -7.46 6.12
N GLU A 175 -9.18 -7.65 7.36
CA GLU A 175 -8.36 -8.77 7.83
C GLU A 175 -9.12 -10.09 7.70
N ARG A 176 -9.08 -10.70 6.51
CA ARG A 176 -9.60 -12.05 6.31
C ARG A 176 -8.68 -12.85 5.40
N ASN A 177 -8.02 -13.83 6.01
CA ASN A 177 -7.36 -14.96 5.34
C ASN A 177 -6.14 -14.61 4.48
N MET A 178 -5.16 -13.92 5.08
CA MET A 178 -3.81 -13.84 4.51
C MET A 178 -3.09 -15.18 4.67
N LYS A 179 -2.93 -15.93 3.57
CA LYS A 179 -2.11 -17.16 3.58
C LYS A 179 -0.62 -16.81 3.80
N PRO A 180 0.12 -17.65 4.54
CA PRO A 180 1.47 -17.35 5.01
C PRO A 180 2.45 -17.12 3.85
N LEU A 181 3.36 -16.15 4.01
CA LEU A 181 4.65 -16.24 3.32
C LEU A 181 5.34 -17.53 3.79
N ASP A 182 5.91 -18.27 2.82
CA ASP A 182 6.48 -19.60 2.98
C ASP A 182 7.25 -19.80 4.31
N SER A 183 7.21 -21.02 4.83
CA SER A 183 7.95 -21.49 6.02
C SER A 183 9.43 -21.06 6.08
N ASN A 184 10.03 -20.78 4.93
CA ASN A 184 11.38 -20.25 4.79
C ASN A 184 11.57 -18.85 5.39
N LEU A 185 10.57 -17.96 5.33
CA LEU A 185 10.68 -16.60 5.89
C LEU A 185 10.54 -16.62 7.43
N ALA A 186 9.65 -17.47 7.94
CA ALA A 186 9.57 -17.74 9.38
C ALA A 186 10.86 -18.40 9.92
N ALA A 187 11.50 -19.28 9.13
CA ALA A 187 12.80 -19.87 9.46
C ALA A 187 13.95 -18.84 9.40
N LEU A 188 13.94 -17.93 8.42
CA LEU A 188 14.89 -16.82 8.33
C LEU A 188 14.74 -15.85 9.50
N SER A 189 13.51 -15.52 9.89
CA SER A 189 13.20 -14.74 11.09
C SER A 189 13.72 -15.41 12.36
N ALA A 190 13.44 -16.71 12.56
CA ALA A 190 13.89 -17.46 13.72
C ALA A 190 15.43 -17.59 13.77
N ARG A 191 16.09 -17.70 12.61
CA ARG A 191 17.55 -17.76 12.51
C ARG A 191 18.18 -16.41 12.80
N CYS A 192 17.68 -15.34 12.19
CA CYS A 192 18.16 -13.98 12.41
C CYS A 192 17.92 -13.52 13.85
N SER A 193 16.80 -13.89 14.47
CA SER A 193 16.52 -13.62 15.88
C SER A 193 17.46 -14.36 16.84
N LYS A 194 17.88 -15.60 16.51
CA LYS A 194 18.90 -16.34 17.28
C LYS A 194 20.29 -15.72 17.12
N ASP A 195 20.65 -15.30 15.91
CA ASP A 195 21.94 -14.64 15.63
C ASP A 195 22.04 -13.26 16.32
N LEU A 196 20.90 -12.56 16.50
CA LEU A 196 20.80 -11.30 17.25
C LEU A 196 20.87 -11.46 18.78
N GLU A 197 20.60 -12.66 19.31
CA GLU A 197 20.71 -13.00 20.74
C GLU A 197 22.10 -13.56 21.11
N LEU A 198 22.92 -13.94 20.12
CA LEU A 198 24.24 -14.57 20.32
C LEU A 198 25.43 -13.59 20.45
N ASN A 199 25.18 -12.28 20.60
CA ASN A 199 26.20 -11.26 20.88
C ASN A 199 25.89 -10.49 22.17
#